data_AF-A0A435J7D7-F1
#
_entry.id   AF-A0A435J7D7-F1
#
_cell.length_a   1.000
_cell.length_b   1.000
_cell.length_c   1.000
_cell.angle_alpha   90.00
_cell.angle_beta   90.00
_cell.angle_gamma   90.00
#
_symmetry.space_group_name_H-M   'P 1'
#
loop_
_entity.id
_entity.type
_entity.pdbx_description
1 polymer ?
#
loop_
_entity_poly.entity_id
_entity_poly.type
_entity_poly.pdbx_seq_one_letter_code
_entity_poly.pdbx_strand_id
1 'polypeptide(L)'
;VRDILVDNTERFAAGYPANNVLLWGARGMGKSSLVKAVHAEINAKARSDLPLKLIEIHREDIDTLPKLMGLLKAAPFRFILFCDDLSFDHDDTSYKSLKAALEGGVEGRPANVIFYATSNRRHLLPRDMIDNERSTAINPSEAVEEKVSLSDRFGLWLGFHKCSQDEYLDMIDGYVRHHGLTIDPDTLRAEALEWATTRGSRSGRVAWQFTQDLAGRLGKPLKD
;
A
#
# COMPACT_ATOMS: atom_id res chain seq x y z
N VAL A 1 -2.63 -2.74 -12.64
CA VAL A 1 -2.01 -2.61 -11.30
C VAL A 1 -2.18 -3.89 -10.48
N ARG A 2 -3.40 -4.40 -10.30
CA ARG A 2 -3.67 -5.65 -9.56
C ARG A 2 -2.82 -6.82 -10.05
N ASP A 3 -2.89 -7.15 -11.34
CA ASP A 3 -2.25 -8.36 -11.87
C ASP A 3 -0.73 -8.35 -11.68
N ILE A 4 -0.09 -7.19 -11.86
CA ILE A 4 1.35 -7.00 -11.60
C ILE A 4 1.70 -7.33 -10.14
N LEU A 5 0.89 -6.88 -9.19
CA LEU A 5 1.11 -7.15 -7.77
C LEU A 5 0.86 -8.63 -7.45
N VAL A 6 -0.19 -9.22 -8.02
CA VAL A 6 -0.51 -10.66 -7.86
C VAL A 6 0.65 -11.51 -8.36
N ASP A 7 1.10 -11.31 -9.60
CA ASP A 7 2.18 -12.09 -10.22
C ASP A 7 3.48 -11.98 -9.43
N ASN A 8 3.83 -10.77 -8.96
CA ASN A 8 5.02 -10.56 -8.13
C ASN A 8 4.92 -11.30 -6.79
N THR A 9 3.75 -11.23 -6.15
CA THR A 9 3.51 -11.88 -4.85
C THR A 9 3.47 -13.39 -4.98
N GLU A 10 2.91 -13.92 -6.07
CA GLU A 10 2.87 -15.35 -6.35
C GLU A 10 4.28 -15.92 -6.56
N ARG A 11 5.12 -15.23 -7.34
CA ARG A 11 6.54 -15.59 -7.50
C ARG A 11 7.25 -15.65 -6.16
N PHE A 12 7.08 -14.61 -5.34
CA PHE A 12 7.68 -14.57 -4.01
C PHE A 12 7.22 -15.73 -3.14
N ALA A 13 5.91 -15.99 -3.08
CA ALA A 13 5.31 -17.05 -2.27
C ALA A 13 5.79 -18.44 -2.70
N ALA A 14 6.00 -18.66 -4.01
CA ALA A 14 6.57 -19.89 -4.56
C ALA A 14 8.11 -19.98 -4.40
N GLY A 15 8.74 -18.95 -3.87
CA GLY A 15 10.17 -18.89 -3.59
C GLY A 15 11.07 -18.48 -4.75
N TYR A 16 10.48 -17.88 -5.78
CA TYR A 16 11.19 -17.25 -6.88
C TYR A 16 11.51 -15.77 -6.57
N PRO A 17 12.47 -15.17 -7.31
CA PRO A 17 12.77 -13.75 -7.21
C PRO A 17 11.53 -12.87 -7.47
N ALA A 18 11.41 -11.80 -6.68
CA ALA A 18 10.34 -10.82 -6.74
C ALA A 18 10.85 -9.47 -6.23
N ASN A 19 10.15 -8.40 -6.62
CA ASN A 19 10.53 -7.03 -6.32
C ASN A 19 9.81 -6.50 -5.08
N ASN A 20 10.50 -5.66 -4.30
CA ASN A 20 9.85 -4.79 -3.34
C ASN A 20 8.86 -3.86 -4.08
N VAL A 21 7.73 -3.56 -3.46
CA VAL A 21 6.63 -2.80 -4.09
C VAL A 21 6.36 -1.50 -3.36
N LEU A 22 6.28 -0.40 -4.10
CA LEU A 22 5.77 0.88 -3.63
C LEU A 22 4.45 1.20 -4.34
N LEU A 23 3.34 1.23 -3.59
CA LEU A 23 2.04 1.68 -4.07
C LEU A 23 1.88 3.15 -3.70
N TRP A 24 1.83 4.05 -4.68
CA TRP A 24 1.81 5.48 -4.43
C TRP A 24 0.60 6.18 -5.06
N GLY A 25 0.19 7.31 -4.49
CA GLY A 25 -0.80 8.20 -5.08
C GLY A 25 -2.04 8.41 -4.22
N ALA A 26 -3.19 8.62 -4.86
CA ALA A 26 -4.36 9.19 -4.22
C ALA A 26 -4.81 8.45 -2.93
N ARG A 27 -5.08 9.24 -1.89
CA ARG A 27 -5.58 8.73 -0.61
C ARG A 27 -6.97 8.12 -0.79
N GLY A 28 -7.23 6.98 -0.14
CA GLY A 28 -8.54 6.35 -0.16
C GLY A 28 -8.86 5.50 -1.41
N MET A 29 -7.89 5.29 -2.31
CA MET A 29 -8.07 4.46 -3.52
C MET A 29 -7.70 2.98 -3.34
N GLY A 30 -7.64 2.50 -2.09
CA GLY A 30 -7.47 1.07 -1.82
C GLY A 30 -6.04 0.53 -1.99
N LYS A 31 -4.99 1.36 -1.85
CA LYS A 31 -3.59 0.89 -1.88
C LYS A 31 -3.34 -0.23 -0.86
N SER A 32 -3.64 0.05 0.41
CA SER A 32 -3.47 -0.91 1.53
C SER A 32 -4.42 -2.09 1.40
N SER A 33 -5.66 -1.83 0.98
CA SER A 33 -6.66 -2.86 0.70
C SER A 33 -6.20 -3.81 -0.40
N LEU A 34 -5.55 -3.32 -1.46
CA LEU A 34 -5.04 -4.16 -2.54
C LEU A 34 -3.93 -5.10 -2.03
N VAL A 35 -3.01 -4.63 -1.19
CA VAL A 35 -1.98 -5.49 -0.58
C VAL A 35 -2.62 -6.61 0.24
N LYS A 36 -3.59 -6.28 1.10
CA LYS A 36 -4.31 -7.24 1.94
C LYS A 36 -5.11 -8.23 1.09
N ALA A 37 -5.78 -7.77 0.03
CA ALA A 37 -6.53 -8.61 -0.89
C ALA A 37 -5.63 -9.57 -1.68
N VAL A 38 -4.48 -9.09 -2.20
CA VAL A 38 -3.52 -9.95 -2.90
C VAL A 38 -2.94 -11.00 -1.96
N HIS A 39 -2.57 -10.63 -0.73
CA HIS A 39 -2.10 -11.58 0.28
C HIS A 39 -3.13 -12.69 0.56
N ALA A 40 -4.40 -12.32 0.74
CA ALA A 40 -5.49 -13.27 0.93
C ALA A 40 -5.70 -14.16 -0.31
N GLU A 41 -5.70 -13.58 -1.51
CA GLU A 41 -5.86 -14.30 -2.77
C GLU A 41 -4.74 -15.33 -2.99
N ILE A 42 -3.49 -14.97 -2.70
CA ILE A 42 -2.35 -15.89 -2.82
C ILE A 42 -2.47 -17.05 -1.83
N ASN A 43 -2.87 -16.79 -0.58
CA ASN A 43 -3.08 -17.86 0.40
C ASN A 43 -4.26 -18.77 0.04
N ALA A 44 -5.33 -18.23 -0.56
CA ALA A 44 -6.46 -19.02 -1.03
C ALA A 44 -6.09 -19.92 -2.23
N LYS A 45 -5.12 -19.50 -3.05
CA LYS A 45 -4.61 -20.26 -4.21
C LYS A 45 -3.42 -21.17 -3.88
N ALA A 46 -2.79 -20.97 -2.73
CA ALA A 46 -1.49 -21.55 -2.44
C ALA A 46 -1.50 -23.08 -2.52
N ARG A 47 -0.52 -23.62 -3.26
CA ARG A 47 -0.21 -25.05 -3.32
C ARG A 47 0.90 -25.46 -2.35
N SER A 48 1.42 -24.51 -1.57
CA SER A 48 2.45 -24.72 -0.55
C SER A 48 1.78 -25.06 0.78
N ASP A 49 2.38 -25.96 1.54
CA ASP A 49 1.90 -26.34 2.88
C ASP A 49 2.00 -25.19 3.90
N LEU A 50 2.83 -24.18 3.61
CA LEU A 50 3.06 -23.04 4.49
C LEU A 50 2.42 -21.76 3.93
N PRO A 51 1.60 -21.05 4.73
CA PRO A 51 0.96 -19.81 4.32
C PRO A 51 1.97 -18.66 4.24
N LEU A 52 1.75 -17.77 3.28
CA LEU A 52 2.41 -16.46 3.20
C LEU A 52 1.94 -15.61 4.38
N LYS A 53 2.88 -15.02 5.12
CA LYS A 53 2.60 -14.15 6.27
C LYS A 53 2.65 -12.69 5.86
N LEU A 54 1.76 -11.89 6.42
CA LEU A 54 1.75 -10.43 6.28
C LEU A 54 2.01 -9.83 7.66
N ILE A 55 3.04 -8.98 7.77
CA ILE A 55 3.39 -8.27 9.00
C ILE A 55 3.29 -6.78 8.69
N GLU A 56 2.37 -6.09 9.36
CA GLU A 56 2.25 -4.63 9.26
C GLU A 56 3.27 -3.98 10.22
N ILE A 57 4.04 -3.04 9.71
CA ILE A 57 5.06 -2.28 10.47
C ILE A 57 4.67 -0.82 10.44
N HIS A 58 4.54 -0.24 11.63
CA HIS A 58 4.29 1.19 11.77
C HIS A 58 5.57 1.99 11.54
N ARG A 59 5.43 3.26 11.15
CA ARG A 59 6.58 4.13 10.84
C ARG A 59 7.52 4.27 12.05
N GLU A 60 6.95 4.41 13.24
CA GLU A 60 7.69 4.49 14.51
C GLU A 60 8.52 3.23 14.83
N ASP A 61 8.18 2.08 14.25
CA ASP A 61 8.85 0.80 14.51
C ASP A 61 9.91 0.46 13.46
N ILE A 62 10.14 1.32 12.46
CA ILE A 62 11.09 1.08 11.37
C ILE A 62 12.52 0.80 11.90
N ASP A 63 12.92 1.44 12.99
CA ASP A 63 14.24 1.22 13.61
C ASP A 63 14.40 -0.20 14.18
N THR A 64 13.30 -0.94 14.38
CA THR A 64 13.32 -2.31 14.86
C THR A 64 13.48 -3.36 13.74
N LEU A 65 13.40 -2.94 12.48
CA LEU A 65 13.47 -3.84 11.31
C LEU A 65 14.70 -4.75 11.30
N PRO A 66 15.93 -4.30 11.63
CA PRO A 66 17.10 -5.19 11.67
C PRO A 66 16.91 -6.38 12.60
N LYS A 67 16.36 -6.13 13.80
CA LYS A 67 16.09 -7.18 14.78
C LYS A 67 15.01 -8.14 14.28
N LEU A 68 13.94 -7.60 13.70
CA LEU A 68 12.86 -8.40 13.12
C LEU A 68 13.39 -9.31 12.01
N MET A 69 14.20 -8.79 11.08
CA MET A 69 14.79 -9.57 9.99
C MET A 69 15.60 -10.77 10.50
N GLY A 70 16.35 -10.60 11.58
CA GLY A 70 17.08 -11.68 12.24
C GLY A 70 16.16 -12.83 12.71
N LEU A 71 14.99 -12.49 13.27
CA LEU A 71 13.99 -13.47 13.70
C LEU A 71 13.32 -14.16 12.49
N LEU A 72 12.95 -13.39 11.46
CA LEU A 72 12.25 -13.92 10.29
C LEU A 72 13.14 -14.85 9.46
N LYS A 73 14.44 -14.60 9.39
CA LYS A 73 15.41 -15.42 8.64
C LYS A 73 15.40 -16.90 9.06
N ALA A 74 15.17 -17.18 10.34
CA ALA A 74 15.14 -18.55 10.86
C ALA A 74 13.76 -19.22 10.75
N ALA A 75 12.71 -18.47 10.44
CA ALA A 75 11.35 -18.99 10.35
C ALA A 75 11.09 -19.68 9.00
N PRO A 76 10.28 -20.75 8.96
CA PRO A 76 10.02 -21.51 7.73
C PRO A 76 9.06 -20.79 6.76
N PHE A 77 8.45 -19.69 7.20
CA PHE A 77 7.48 -18.94 6.40
C PHE A 77 8.14 -17.90 5.50
N ARG A 78 7.39 -17.44 4.51
CA ARG A 78 7.68 -16.23 3.74
C ARG A 78 6.84 -15.07 4.26
N PHE A 79 7.42 -13.87 4.26
CA PHE A 79 6.84 -12.69 4.90
C PHE A 79 6.79 -11.52 3.93
N ILE A 80 5.61 -10.91 3.79
CA ILE A 80 5.48 -9.54 3.33
C ILE A 80 5.61 -8.65 4.56
N LEU A 81 6.65 -7.82 4.62
CA LEU A 81 6.72 -6.69 5.54
C LEU A 81 6.02 -5.50 4.87
N PHE A 82 4.94 -5.04 5.50
CA PHE A 82 4.07 -4.02 4.94
C PHE A 82 4.09 -2.74 5.76
N CYS A 83 4.54 -1.64 5.16
CA CYS A 83 4.50 -0.31 5.77
C CYS A 83 3.35 0.49 5.16
N ASP A 84 2.29 0.76 5.93
CA ASP A 84 1.17 1.58 5.45
C ASP A 84 1.43 3.07 5.64
N ASP A 85 1.02 3.87 4.66
CA ASP A 85 1.17 5.33 4.59
C ASP A 85 2.58 5.84 4.95
N LEU A 86 3.58 5.24 4.30
CA LEU A 86 4.96 5.60 4.45
C LEU A 86 5.24 6.96 3.80
N SER A 87 5.55 7.95 4.63
CA SER A 87 6.13 9.23 4.24
C SER A 87 7.01 9.74 5.37
N PHE A 88 8.12 10.35 5.01
CA PHE A 88 9.07 10.91 5.96
C PHE A 88 9.02 12.44 5.93
N ASP A 89 9.22 13.07 7.08
CA ASP A 89 9.38 14.52 7.21
C ASP A 89 10.86 14.89 7.44
N HIS A 90 11.17 16.18 7.52
CA HIS A 90 12.54 16.71 7.54
C HIS A 90 13.41 16.09 8.64
N ASP A 91 12.84 15.89 9.82
CA ASP A 91 13.57 15.46 11.01
C ASP A 91 13.48 13.94 11.25
N ASP A 92 12.87 13.21 10.32
CA ASP A 92 12.71 11.78 10.46
C ASP A 92 14.00 11.06 10.05
N THR A 93 14.66 10.40 11.01
CA THR A 93 15.89 9.62 10.75
C THR A 93 15.60 8.17 10.37
N SER A 94 14.36 7.71 10.55
CA SER A 94 13.99 6.30 10.33
C SER A 94 14.10 5.85 8.87
N TYR A 95 14.10 6.79 7.91
CA TYR A 95 14.33 6.45 6.49
C TYR A 95 15.70 5.80 6.26
N LYS A 96 16.71 6.10 7.09
CA LYS A 96 18.04 5.47 7.01
C LYS A 96 17.97 4.00 7.40
N SER A 97 17.24 3.68 8.46
CA SER A 97 16.99 2.31 8.91
C SER A 97 16.23 1.51 7.85
N LEU A 98 15.20 2.11 7.24
CA LEU A 98 14.48 1.48 6.13
C LEU A 98 15.37 1.27 4.90
N LYS A 99 16.18 2.27 4.53
CA LYS A 99 17.13 2.17 3.41
C LYS A 99 18.10 1.03 3.63
N ALA A 100 18.71 0.94 4.81
CA ALA A 100 19.63 -0.14 5.18
C ALA A 100 18.95 -1.53 5.13
N ALA A 101 17.67 -1.62 5.53
CA ALA A 101 16.90 -2.86 5.44
C ALA A 101 16.59 -3.28 4.00
N LEU A 102 16.34 -2.32 3.11
CA LEU A 102 16.06 -2.56 1.68
C LEU A 102 17.33 -2.87 0.88
N GLU A 103 18.43 -2.18 1.18
CA GLU A 103 19.75 -2.42 0.60
C GLU A 103 20.33 -3.75 1.05
N GLY A 104 19.94 -4.20 2.25
CA GLY A 104 20.48 -5.38 2.88
C GLY A 104 21.94 -5.14 3.17
N GLY A 105 22.25 -4.55 4.34
CA GLY A 105 23.62 -4.29 4.80
C GLY A 105 24.53 -5.53 4.83
N VAL A 106 25.55 -5.59 5.68
CA VAL A 106 26.56 -6.69 5.64
C VAL A 106 25.95 -8.10 5.68
N GLU A 107 24.79 -8.30 6.33
CA GLU A 107 24.10 -9.59 6.42
C GLU A 107 23.05 -9.86 5.31
N GLY A 108 22.73 -8.85 4.49
CA GLY A 108 21.71 -8.93 3.44
C GLY A 108 20.26 -9.04 3.94
N ARG A 109 19.29 -8.72 3.07
CA ARG A 109 17.86 -8.98 3.33
C ARG A 109 17.60 -10.51 3.30
N PRO A 110 16.86 -11.09 4.25
CA PRO A 110 16.49 -12.50 4.21
C PRO A 110 15.72 -12.87 2.92
N ALA A 111 16.05 -14.01 2.31
CA ALA A 111 15.42 -14.48 1.07
C ALA A 111 13.92 -14.80 1.21
N ASN A 112 13.44 -14.94 2.44
CA ASN A 112 12.04 -15.19 2.79
C ASN A 112 11.28 -13.92 3.23
N VAL A 113 11.82 -12.72 3.02
CA VAL A 113 11.20 -11.44 3.37
C VAL A 113 11.07 -10.55 2.13
N ILE A 114 9.94 -9.89 1.90
CA ILE A 114 9.76 -8.87 0.83
C ILE A 114 9.08 -7.62 1.40
N PHE A 115 9.44 -6.43 0.90
CA PHE A 115 8.92 -5.16 1.41
C PHE A 115 7.88 -4.55 0.50
N TYR A 116 6.66 -4.35 1.03
CA TYR A 116 5.59 -3.58 0.39
C TYR A 116 5.35 -2.30 1.20
N ALA A 117 5.19 -1.17 0.52
CA ALA A 117 4.86 0.10 1.17
C ALA A 117 3.73 0.81 0.42
N THR A 118 2.87 1.53 1.13
CA THR A 118 1.99 2.52 0.49
C THR A 118 2.48 3.92 0.79
N SER A 119 2.21 4.87 -0.10
CA SER A 119 2.43 6.29 0.17
C SER A 119 1.34 7.15 -0.47
N ASN A 120 0.97 8.23 0.18
CA ASN A 120 0.14 9.27 -0.44
C ASN A 120 0.93 10.19 -1.39
N ARG A 121 2.27 10.11 -1.37
CA ARG A 121 3.18 10.88 -2.21
C ARG A 121 3.87 9.95 -3.21
N ARG A 122 4.25 10.47 -4.38
CA ARG A 122 5.03 9.71 -5.38
C ARG A 122 6.44 9.38 -4.88
N HIS A 123 7.02 10.28 -4.08
CA HIS A 123 8.31 10.12 -3.45
C HIS A 123 8.12 10.03 -1.94
N LEU A 124 8.84 9.11 -1.29
CA LEU A 124 8.78 8.91 0.16
C LEU A 124 9.34 10.10 0.94
N LEU A 125 10.25 10.87 0.32
CA LEU A 125 10.84 12.08 0.86
C LEU A 125 10.28 13.34 0.15
N PRO A 126 9.98 14.43 0.89
CA PRO A 126 9.58 15.73 0.37
C PRO A 126 10.59 16.29 -0.65
N ARG A 127 10.08 17.04 -1.64
CA ARG A 127 10.95 17.75 -2.61
C ARG A 127 11.81 18.82 -1.94
N ASP A 128 11.26 19.56 -0.99
CA ASP A 128 12.01 20.63 -0.31
C ASP A 128 13.19 20.08 0.52
N MET A 129 13.08 18.84 1.05
CA MET A 129 14.21 18.15 1.68
C MET A 129 15.30 17.73 0.68
N ILE A 130 14.89 17.47 -0.56
CA ILE A 130 15.80 17.14 -1.66
C ILE A 130 16.47 18.44 -2.14
N ASP A 131 15.72 19.53 -2.25
CA ASP A 131 16.21 20.82 -2.75
C ASP A 131 17.01 21.62 -1.70
N ASN A 132 16.70 21.55 -0.40
CA ASN A 132 17.46 22.24 0.66
C ASN A 132 18.88 21.67 0.85
N GLU A 133 19.06 20.36 0.67
CA GLU A 133 20.40 19.76 0.65
C GLU A 133 21.18 20.18 -0.59
N ARG A 134 20.51 20.46 -1.72
CA ARG A 134 21.20 21.05 -2.88
C ARG A 134 21.85 22.39 -2.58
N SER A 135 21.32 23.12 -1.61
CA SER A 135 21.79 24.46 -1.25
C SER A 135 22.80 24.47 -0.10
N THR A 136 22.88 23.42 0.70
CA THR A 136 23.68 23.40 1.94
C THR A 136 24.77 22.32 1.99
N ALA A 137 24.68 21.26 1.17
CA ALA A 137 25.69 20.22 1.12
C ALA A 137 26.92 20.66 0.33
N ILE A 138 28.11 20.21 0.76
CA ILE A 138 29.38 20.43 0.04
C ILE A 138 29.32 19.78 -1.35
N ASN A 139 28.66 18.62 -1.47
CA ASN A 139 28.35 17.93 -2.72
C ASN A 139 26.82 17.75 -2.88
N PRO A 140 26.12 18.74 -3.43
CA PRO A 140 24.67 18.76 -3.47
C PRO A 140 24.02 17.72 -4.39
N SER A 141 24.75 17.20 -5.38
CA SER A 141 24.29 16.10 -6.23
C SER A 141 24.28 14.76 -5.48
N GLU A 142 25.28 14.48 -4.64
CA GLU A 142 25.42 13.22 -3.90
C GLU A 142 24.33 13.06 -2.82
N ALA A 143 24.04 14.14 -2.07
CA ALA A 143 23.01 14.12 -1.02
C ALA A 143 21.59 13.90 -1.58
N VAL A 144 21.30 14.49 -2.75
CA VAL A 144 20.05 14.28 -3.48
C VAL A 144 19.93 12.85 -4.00
N GLU A 145 20.99 12.33 -4.63
CA GLU A 145 21.03 10.94 -5.10
C GLU A 145 20.84 9.96 -3.94
N GLU A 146 21.42 10.25 -2.78
CA GLU A 146 21.28 9.42 -1.59
C GLU A 146 19.83 9.34 -1.08
N LYS A 147 19.05 10.42 -1.19
CA LYS A 147 17.64 10.48 -0.80
C LYS A 147 16.68 9.89 -1.85
N VAL A 148 16.94 10.10 -3.12
CA VAL A 148 16.15 9.48 -4.20
C VAL A 148 16.34 7.96 -4.21
N SER A 149 17.54 7.48 -3.85
CA SER A 149 17.90 6.05 -3.87
C SER A 149 16.99 5.15 -3.03
N LEU A 150 16.35 5.66 -1.97
CA LEU A 150 15.43 4.86 -1.16
C LEU A 150 14.23 4.38 -1.99
N SER A 151 13.67 5.27 -2.81
CA SER A 151 12.50 4.91 -3.62
C SER A 151 12.91 3.94 -4.74
N ASP A 152 14.12 4.07 -5.28
CA ASP A 152 14.66 3.18 -6.33
C ASP A 152 14.90 1.75 -5.84
N ARG A 153 14.92 1.51 -4.52
CA ARG A 153 14.98 0.15 -3.94
C ARG A 153 13.65 -0.62 -4.04
N PHE A 154 12.59 0.04 -4.48
CA PHE A 154 11.32 -0.59 -4.84
C PHE A 154 11.31 -0.88 -6.35
N GLY A 155 11.57 -2.13 -6.73
CA GLY A 155 11.61 -2.53 -8.14
C GLY A 155 10.25 -2.50 -8.85
N LEU A 156 9.15 -2.39 -8.10
CA LEU A 156 7.80 -2.16 -8.65
C LEU A 156 7.17 -0.91 -8.06
N TRP A 157 6.83 0.05 -8.92
CA TRP A 157 6.14 1.28 -8.56
C TRP A 157 4.76 1.31 -9.19
N LEU A 158 3.73 1.26 -8.34
CA LEU A 158 2.34 1.15 -8.77
C LEU A 158 1.58 2.42 -8.42
N GLY A 159 1.19 3.18 -9.45
CA GLY A 159 0.46 4.44 -9.30
C GLY A 159 -1.04 4.25 -9.10
N PHE A 160 -1.59 4.99 -8.15
CA PHE A 160 -3.03 5.11 -7.88
C PHE A 160 -3.46 6.55 -8.10
N HIS A 161 -4.37 6.76 -9.04
CA HIS A 161 -4.80 8.10 -9.44
C HIS A 161 -6.12 8.48 -8.77
N LYS A 162 -6.46 9.78 -8.81
CA LYS A 162 -7.79 10.23 -8.41
C LYS A 162 -8.81 9.57 -9.33
N CYS A 163 -9.94 9.14 -8.78
CA CYS A 163 -10.97 8.51 -9.59
C CYS A 163 -11.88 9.58 -10.21
N SER A 164 -12.44 9.26 -11.37
CA SER A 164 -13.51 10.01 -12.01
C SER A 164 -14.82 9.84 -11.23
N GLN A 165 -15.86 10.55 -11.65
CA GLN A 165 -17.19 10.33 -11.11
C GLN A 165 -17.74 8.96 -11.49
N ASP A 166 -17.53 8.53 -12.73
CA ASP A 166 -18.04 7.25 -13.21
C ASP A 166 -17.33 6.09 -12.50
N GLU A 167 -16.01 6.16 -12.31
CA GLU A 167 -15.27 5.17 -11.51
C GLU A 167 -15.74 5.14 -10.04
N TYR A 168 -16.15 6.28 -9.48
CA TYR A 168 -16.73 6.35 -8.14
C TYR A 168 -18.10 5.65 -8.06
N LEU A 169 -18.95 5.85 -9.06
CA LEU A 169 -20.25 5.19 -9.14
C LEU A 169 -20.10 3.69 -9.42
N ASP A 170 -19.17 3.29 -10.29
CA ASP A 170 -18.85 1.90 -10.58
C ASP A 170 -18.41 1.14 -9.32
N MET A 171 -17.62 1.78 -8.45
CA MET A 171 -17.25 1.20 -7.15
C MET A 171 -18.47 0.95 -6.27
N ILE A 172 -19.41 1.92 -6.21
CA ILE A 172 -20.64 1.80 -5.42
C ILE A 172 -21.54 0.70 -5.98
N ASP A 173 -21.73 0.65 -7.29
CA ASP A 173 -22.49 -0.41 -7.96
C ASP A 173 -21.88 -1.79 -7.68
N GLY A 174 -20.55 -1.87 -7.66
CA GLY A 174 -19.81 -3.06 -7.24
C GLY A 174 -20.18 -3.50 -5.82
N TYR A 175 -20.15 -2.58 -4.85
CA TYR A 175 -20.50 -2.88 -3.46
C TYR A 175 -21.98 -3.25 -3.28
N VAL A 176 -22.89 -2.49 -3.90
CA VAL A 176 -24.35 -2.76 -3.87
C VAL A 176 -24.64 -4.16 -4.40
N ARG A 177 -24.04 -4.53 -5.53
CA ARG A 177 -24.18 -5.87 -6.12
C ARG A 177 -23.59 -6.95 -5.22
N HIS A 178 -22.38 -6.76 -4.71
CA HIS A 178 -21.70 -7.73 -3.87
C HIS A 178 -22.50 -8.02 -2.58
N HIS A 179 -23.02 -6.98 -1.92
CA HIS A 179 -23.79 -7.10 -0.69
C HIS A 179 -25.29 -7.36 -0.91
N GLY A 180 -25.79 -7.29 -2.15
CA GLY A 180 -27.20 -7.51 -2.46
C GLY A 180 -28.11 -6.43 -1.88
N LEU A 181 -27.65 -5.17 -1.89
CA LEU A 181 -28.45 -4.02 -1.47
C LEU A 181 -29.48 -3.70 -2.56
N THR A 182 -30.71 -3.37 -2.16
CA THR A 182 -31.82 -3.15 -3.10
C THR A 182 -32.22 -1.68 -3.02
N ILE A 183 -31.99 -0.96 -4.10
CA ILE A 183 -32.27 0.47 -4.25
C ILE A 183 -32.47 0.77 -5.73
N ASP A 184 -33.31 1.74 -6.02
CA ASP A 184 -33.51 2.26 -7.37
C ASP A 184 -32.19 2.86 -7.93
N PRO A 185 -31.77 2.55 -9.17
CA PRO A 185 -30.48 3.01 -9.71
C PRO A 185 -30.33 4.53 -9.80
N ASP A 186 -31.40 5.26 -10.13
CA ASP A 186 -31.35 6.72 -10.25
C ASP A 186 -31.22 7.37 -8.85
N THR A 187 -31.94 6.82 -7.88
CA THR A 187 -31.84 7.19 -6.47
C THR A 187 -30.44 6.91 -5.92
N LEU A 188 -29.90 5.72 -6.18
CA LEU A 188 -28.54 5.34 -5.79
C LEU A 188 -27.50 6.33 -6.33
N ARG A 189 -27.59 6.66 -7.61
CA ARG A 189 -26.69 7.62 -8.26
C ARG A 189 -26.80 9.00 -7.63
N ALA A 190 -28.02 9.52 -7.43
CA ALA A 190 -28.23 10.83 -6.85
C ALA A 190 -27.66 10.92 -5.42
N GLU A 191 -28.03 9.98 -4.55
CA GLU A 191 -27.55 9.94 -3.16
C GLU A 191 -26.03 9.76 -3.08
N ALA A 192 -25.44 8.93 -3.93
CA ALA A 192 -24.00 8.71 -3.98
C ALA A 192 -23.22 10.00 -4.33
N LEU A 193 -23.73 10.79 -5.28
CA LEU A 193 -23.12 12.04 -5.71
C LEU A 193 -23.29 13.14 -4.66
N GLU A 194 -24.46 13.21 -4.02
CA GLU A 194 -24.68 14.09 -2.88
C GLU A 194 -23.72 13.77 -1.73
N TRP A 195 -23.59 12.49 -1.38
CA TRP A 195 -22.65 12.02 -0.36
C TRP A 195 -21.20 12.43 -0.68
N ALA A 196 -20.74 12.20 -1.90
CA ALA A 196 -19.39 12.59 -2.32
C ALA A 196 -19.17 14.10 -2.22
N THR A 197 -20.19 14.90 -2.55
CA THR A 197 -20.16 16.37 -2.46
C THR A 197 -20.02 16.82 -1.02
N THR A 198 -20.84 16.26 -0.11
CA THR A 198 -20.77 16.53 1.33
C THR A 198 -19.42 16.14 1.94
N ARG A 199 -18.80 15.05 1.45
CA ARG A 199 -17.47 14.60 1.88
C ARG A 199 -16.32 15.34 1.18
N GLY A 200 -16.60 16.19 0.20
CA GLY A 200 -15.61 16.96 -0.56
C GLY A 200 -14.62 16.11 -1.37
N SER A 201 -14.91 14.82 -1.61
CA SER A 201 -14.01 13.93 -2.35
C SER A 201 -14.69 12.69 -2.91
N ARG A 202 -14.11 12.14 -3.98
CA ARG A 202 -14.46 10.84 -4.56
C ARG A 202 -13.30 9.88 -4.37
N SER A 203 -13.55 8.75 -3.74
CA SER A 203 -12.56 7.68 -3.52
C SER A 203 -13.25 6.38 -3.14
N GLY A 204 -12.54 5.26 -3.23
CA GLY A 204 -13.03 3.96 -2.74
C GLY A 204 -13.40 3.97 -1.26
N ARG A 205 -12.67 4.74 -0.43
CA ARG A 205 -13.03 4.95 0.99
C ARG A 205 -14.38 5.65 1.15
N VAL A 206 -14.63 6.70 0.36
CA VAL A 206 -15.90 7.45 0.43
C VAL A 206 -17.05 6.58 -0.10
N ALA A 207 -16.80 5.82 -1.16
CA ALA A 207 -17.77 4.85 -1.69
C ALA A 207 -18.13 3.81 -0.63
N TRP A 208 -17.15 3.24 0.07
CA TRP A 208 -17.40 2.29 1.16
C TRP A 208 -18.18 2.90 2.34
N GLN A 209 -17.89 4.17 2.69
CA GLN A 209 -18.64 4.88 3.73
C GLN A 209 -20.11 5.11 3.32
N PHE A 210 -20.36 5.45 2.06
CA PHE A 210 -21.70 5.55 1.52
C PHE A 210 -22.42 4.20 1.52
N THR A 211 -21.74 3.11 1.10
CA THR A 211 -22.32 1.75 1.12
C THR A 211 -22.71 1.33 2.53
N GLN A 212 -21.89 1.62 3.55
CA GLN A 212 -22.22 1.31 4.95
C GLN A 212 -23.46 2.08 5.42
N ASP A 213 -23.54 3.38 5.11
CA ASP A 213 -24.72 4.19 5.43
C ASP A 213 -25.99 3.65 4.75
N LEU A 214 -25.91 3.37 3.44
CA LEU A 214 -26.99 2.80 2.67
C LEU A 214 -27.44 1.44 3.23
N ALA A 215 -26.51 0.54 3.53
CA ALA A 215 -26.82 -0.75 4.13
C ALA A 215 -27.51 -0.59 5.50
N GLY A 216 -27.05 0.36 6.32
CA GLY A 216 -27.65 0.72 7.59
C GLY A 216 -29.09 1.20 7.44
N ARG A 217 -29.36 2.12 6.49
CA ARG A 217 -30.72 2.61 6.19
C ARG A 217 -31.65 1.52 5.68
N LEU A 218 -31.12 0.54 4.94
CA LEU A 218 -31.86 -0.61 4.43
C LEU A 218 -32.02 -1.76 5.45
N GLY A 219 -31.41 -1.65 6.63
CA GLY A 219 -31.41 -2.72 7.64
C GLY A 219 -30.74 -4.01 7.16
N LYS A 220 -29.78 -3.93 6.23
CA LYS A 220 -29.08 -5.10 5.68
C LYS A 220 -27.67 -5.22 6.26
N PRO A 221 -27.24 -6.42 6.69
CA PRO A 221 -25.85 -6.65 7.07
C PRO A 221 -24.95 -6.65 5.82
N LEU A 222 -23.71 -6.21 6.00
CA LEU A 222 -22.66 -6.35 4.99
C LEU A 222 -22.03 -7.74 5.09
N LYS A 223 -21.59 -8.26 3.95
CA LYS A 223 -20.91 -9.56 3.83
C LYS A 223 -19.43 -9.39 4.14
N ASP A 224 -18.82 -10.43 4.71
CA ASP A 224 -17.37 -10.51 4.97
C ASP A 224 -16.53 -10.74 3.70
#